data_AF-A0A9W8ELV4-F1
#
_entry.id   AF-A0A9W8ELV4-F1
#
_cell.length_a   1.000
_cell.length_b   1.000
_cell.length_c   1.000
_cell.angle_alpha   90.00
_cell.angle_beta   90.00
_cell.angle_gamma   90.00
#
_symmetry.space_group_name_H-M   'P 1'
#
loop_
_entity.id
_entity.type
_entity.pdbx_description
1 polymer ?
#
loop_
_entity_poly.entity_id
_entity_poly.type
_entity_poly.pdbx_seq_one_letter_code
_entity_poly.pdbx_strand_id
1 'polypeptide(L)'
;MVALVAAVFRVASAHTSLYSIGINGETNPKGKYILPYDSKPSHPVRDATLDTLRCRDKKGTSQVTESLQVVAGTQLTVEWHHYNSTETDNVISPSHRGPCLIYMAPLESNGEGFAWFKIYEQGFDAARNMWCTDIVRENHGKLSVTIPTQINNGDYLVRAEIISLHHADLVGGAQFFPNCAKISVTGATYGKPDLYAIPGIYGINDTGILFDRHKGGATYKLPGPPVYAP
;
A
#
# COMPACT_ATOMS: atom_id res chain seq x y z
N MET A 1 28.46 2.10 -45.69
CA MET A 1 27.24 1.83 -44.89
C MET A 1 27.54 2.22 -43.45
N VAL A 2 26.91 3.29 -42.95
CA VAL A 2 27.03 3.70 -41.54
C VAL A 2 25.85 3.07 -40.80
N ALA A 3 26.12 2.14 -39.88
CA ALA A 3 25.10 1.51 -39.07
C ALA A 3 24.65 2.47 -37.97
N LEU A 4 23.41 2.93 -38.03
CA LEU A 4 22.78 3.75 -37.00
C LEU A 4 22.35 2.81 -35.86
N VAL A 5 23.10 2.79 -34.74
CA VAL A 5 22.69 2.08 -33.53
C VAL A 5 21.63 2.95 -32.82
N ALA A 6 20.36 2.57 -32.97
CA ALA A 6 19.28 3.19 -32.21
C ALA A 6 19.40 2.77 -30.74
N ALA A 7 19.80 3.70 -29.86
CA ALA A 7 19.73 3.50 -28.43
C ALA A 7 18.25 3.43 -28.01
N VAL A 8 17.76 2.23 -27.71
CA VAL A 8 16.44 2.04 -27.11
C VAL A 8 16.52 2.53 -25.67
N PHE A 9 16.06 3.75 -25.41
CA PHE A 9 15.83 4.23 -24.05
C PHE A 9 14.74 3.36 -23.42
N ARG A 10 15.14 2.42 -22.56
CA ARG A 10 14.21 1.77 -21.64
C ARG A 10 13.71 2.83 -20.68
N VAL A 11 12.46 3.25 -20.83
CA VAL A 11 11.78 4.07 -19.82
C VAL A 11 11.74 3.22 -18.56
N ALA A 12 12.61 3.52 -17.59
CA ALA A 12 12.66 2.80 -16.33
C ALA A 12 11.37 3.07 -15.56
N SER A 13 10.48 2.10 -15.62
CA SER A 13 9.21 2.03 -14.89
C SER A 13 9.50 1.85 -13.40
N ALA A 14 9.70 2.96 -12.67
CA ALA A 14 10.17 2.92 -11.29
C ALA A 14 9.06 2.73 -10.25
N HIS A 15 7.89 3.33 -10.48
CA HIS A 15 6.91 3.59 -9.43
C HIS A 15 5.62 2.78 -9.57
N THR A 16 4.72 2.85 -8.58
CA THR A 16 3.51 2.03 -8.54
C THR A 16 2.31 2.75 -7.92
N SER A 17 1.11 2.23 -8.15
CA SER A 17 -0.15 2.72 -7.58
C SER A 17 -1.12 1.57 -7.39
N LEU A 18 -2.03 1.68 -6.42
CA LEU A 18 -3.11 0.70 -6.27
C LEU A 18 -4.00 0.75 -7.51
N TYR A 19 -4.08 -0.37 -8.20
CA TYR A 19 -4.75 -0.52 -9.49
C TYR A 19 -6.16 -1.09 -9.33
N SER A 20 -6.30 -2.10 -8.48
CA SER A 20 -7.57 -2.77 -8.21
C SER A 20 -7.61 -3.38 -6.81
N ILE A 21 -8.83 -3.69 -6.36
CA ILE A 21 -9.09 -4.51 -5.18
C ILE A 21 -10.15 -5.58 -5.50
N GLY A 22 -10.18 -6.65 -4.73
CA GLY A 22 -11.20 -7.69 -4.80
C GLY A 22 -11.09 -8.69 -3.66
N ILE A 23 -11.58 -9.90 -3.86
CA ILE A 23 -11.68 -10.91 -2.81
C ILE A 23 -11.13 -12.25 -3.29
N ASN A 24 -10.45 -12.97 -2.40
CA ASN A 24 -9.98 -14.34 -2.61
C ASN A 24 -9.14 -14.54 -3.89
N GLY A 25 -8.29 -13.57 -4.22
CA GLY A 25 -7.38 -13.59 -5.39
C GLY A 25 -7.94 -12.96 -6.66
N GLU A 26 -9.25 -12.73 -6.71
CA GLU A 26 -9.94 -12.05 -7.79
C GLU A 26 -9.89 -10.53 -7.60
N THR A 27 -9.86 -9.79 -8.70
CA THR A 27 -9.81 -8.32 -8.69
C THR A 27 -10.93 -7.70 -9.53
N ASN A 28 -11.32 -6.48 -9.19
CA ASN A 28 -12.37 -5.74 -9.91
C ASN A 28 -11.78 -4.93 -11.08
N PRO A 29 -12.61 -4.30 -11.93
CA PRO A 29 -12.13 -3.34 -12.91
C PRO A 29 -11.27 -2.24 -12.26
N LYS A 30 -10.26 -1.76 -12.99
CA LYS A 30 -9.32 -0.72 -12.55
C LYS A 30 -10.03 0.45 -11.88
N GLY A 31 -9.56 0.82 -10.69
CA GLY A 31 -10.05 1.99 -9.96
C GLY A 31 -11.42 1.81 -9.31
N LYS A 32 -12.13 0.69 -9.53
CA LYS A 32 -13.40 0.43 -8.84
C LYS A 32 -13.12 0.37 -7.34
N TYR A 33 -13.93 1.10 -6.57
CA TYR A 33 -13.83 1.26 -5.11
C TYR A 33 -12.62 2.06 -4.58
N ILE A 34 -11.64 2.42 -5.42
CA ILE A 34 -10.43 3.14 -5.01
C ILE A 34 -10.69 4.65 -5.05
N LEU A 35 -10.40 5.35 -3.96
CA LEU A 35 -10.59 6.80 -3.86
C LEU A 35 -9.82 7.55 -4.96
N PRO A 36 -10.36 8.65 -5.50
CA PRO A 36 -9.69 9.40 -6.55
C PRO A 36 -8.36 9.98 -6.05
N TYR A 37 -7.31 9.79 -6.83
CA TYR A 37 -5.97 10.31 -6.60
C TYR A 37 -5.61 11.35 -7.67
N ASP A 38 -4.58 12.16 -7.43
CA ASP A 38 -4.10 13.17 -8.39
C ASP A 38 -3.66 12.54 -9.74
N SER A 39 -3.56 13.36 -10.79
CA SER A 39 -3.08 13.09 -12.16
C SER A 39 -1.77 12.31 -12.29
N LYS A 40 -1.06 12.08 -11.17
CA LYS A 40 0.20 11.35 -11.06
C LYS A 40 0.07 10.13 -10.13
N PRO A 41 -0.75 9.12 -10.50
CA PRO A 41 -1.07 7.96 -9.67
C PRO A 41 0.15 7.27 -9.08
N SER A 42 1.24 7.18 -9.83
CA SER A 42 2.40 6.40 -9.42
C SER A 42 3.46 7.23 -8.71
N HIS A 43 3.37 8.55 -8.62
CA HIS A 43 4.40 9.34 -7.93
C HIS A 43 4.40 9.09 -6.42
N PRO A 44 5.55 9.05 -5.74
CA PRO A 44 5.57 8.79 -4.31
C PRO A 44 5.15 10.03 -3.52
N VAL A 45 4.48 9.81 -2.39
CA VAL A 45 4.52 10.77 -1.28
C VAL A 45 5.91 10.67 -0.66
N ARG A 46 6.52 11.80 -0.28
CA ARG A 46 7.86 11.86 0.32
C ARG A 46 7.86 12.40 1.74
N ASP A 47 6.94 13.29 2.04
CA ASP A 47 6.78 13.87 3.37
C ASP A 47 5.68 13.12 4.12
N ALA A 48 6.09 12.34 5.12
CA ALA A 48 5.20 11.53 5.94
C ALA A 48 4.35 12.36 6.93
N THR A 49 4.60 13.67 7.03
CA THR A 49 3.85 14.56 7.93
C THR A 49 2.62 15.18 7.27
N LEU A 50 2.49 15.07 5.94
CA LEU A 50 1.39 15.66 5.18
C LEU A 50 0.17 14.75 5.12
N ASP A 51 -1.03 15.36 5.05
CA ASP A 51 -2.31 14.68 4.84
C ASP A 51 -2.30 13.71 3.64
N THR A 52 -1.49 14.01 2.61
CA THR A 52 -1.36 13.20 1.41
C THR A 52 -0.80 11.79 1.69
N LEU A 53 -0.13 11.57 2.83
CA LEU A 53 0.31 10.23 3.26
C LEU A 53 -0.88 9.28 3.51
N ARG A 54 -2.06 9.81 3.83
CA ARG A 54 -3.23 9.00 4.18
C ARG A 54 -3.75 8.22 2.99
N CYS A 55 -4.28 8.91 1.98
CA CYS A 55 -4.94 8.27 0.83
C CYS A 55 -4.47 8.81 -0.53
N ARG A 56 -3.58 9.82 -0.54
CA ARG A 56 -3.22 10.63 -1.73
C ARG A 56 -4.42 11.24 -2.43
N ASP A 57 -5.51 11.37 -1.72
CA ASP A 57 -6.78 11.81 -2.25
C ASP A 57 -6.73 13.29 -2.59
N LYS A 58 -7.29 13.62 -3.76
CA LYS A 58 -7.50 15.00 -4.14
C LYS A 58 -8.75 15.49 -3.43
N LYS A 59 -8.58 16.28 -2.34
CA LYS A 59 -9.70 16.96 -1.65
C LYS A 59 -10.63 17.60 -2.71
N GLY A 60 -11.92 17.29 -2.65
CA GLY A 60 -12.94 17.88 -3.53
C GLY A 60 -13.19 17.19 -4.89
N THR A 61 -12.75 15.95 -5.11
CA THR A 61 -13.14 15.17 -6.31
C THR A 61 -14.15 14.07 -5.98
N SER A 62 -15.13 13.91 -6.88
CA SER A 62 -16.35 13.10 -6.71
C SER A 62 -16.10 11.73 -6.10
N GLN A 63 -16.82 11.49 -5.00
CA GLN A 63 -16.63 10.39 -4.09
C GLN A 63 -16.93 9.05 -4.76
N VAL A 64 -16.04 8.08 -4.60
CA VAL A 64 -16.41 6.67 -4.81
C VAL A 64 -17.63 6.40 -3.94
N THR A 65 -18.78 6.17 -4.56
CA THR A 65 -20.04 5.95 -3.84
C THR A 65 -20.18 4.50 -3.43
N GLU A 66 -19.74 3.56 -4.26
CA GLU A 66 -19.82 2.13 -4.00
C GLU A 66 -18.74 1.64 -3.03
N SER A 67 -19.05 0.56 -2.31
CA SER A 67 -18.11 -0.18 -1.45
C SER A 67 -18.01 -1.62 -1.93
N LEU A 68 -16.80 -2.19 -1.93
CA LEU A 68 -16.63 -3.63 -2.13
C LEU A 68 -17.25 -4.38 -0.95
N GLN A 69 -18.18 -5.30 -1.21
CA GLN A 69 -18.79 -6.12 -0.17
C GLN A 69 -17.83 -7.20 0.30
N VAL A 70 -17.56 -7.27 1.60
CA VAL A 70 -16.60 -8.19 2.20
C VAL A 70 -17.21 -8.84 3.43
N VAL A 71 -17.04 -10.15 3.56
CA VAL A 71 -17.37 -10.88 4.79
C VAL A 71 -16.09 -10.95 5.63
N ALA A 72 -16.19 -10.60 6.91
CA ALA A 72 -15.05 -10.68 7.82
C ALA A 72 -14.47 -12.11 7.83
N GLY A 73 -13.14 -12.23 7.86
CA GLY A 73 -12.42 -13.49 7.72
C GLY A 73 -12.13 -13.93 6.28
N THR A 74 -12.69 -13.29 5.26
CA THR A 74 -12.26 -13.55 3.87
C THR A 74 -10.96 -12.82 3.55
N GLN A 75 -10.32 -13.24 2.46
CA GLN A 75 -9.13 -12.55 1.96
C GLN A 75 -9.56 -11.36 1.09
N LEU A 76 -9.17 -10.16 1.49
CA LEU A 76 -9.14 -8.98 0.62
C LEU A 76 -7.87 -9.06 -0.24
N THR A 77 -8.03 -8.93 -1.55
CA THR A 77 -6.91 -8.85 -2.49
C THR A 77 -6.73 -7.41 -2.95
N VAL A 78 -5.50 -6.91 -2.85
CA VAL A 78 -5.06 -5.62 -3.39
C VAL A 78 -4.07 -5.86 -4.52
N GLU A 79 -4.14 -5.04 -5.56
CA GLU A 79 -3.33 -5.21 -6.77
C GLU A 79 -2.70 -3.87 -7.16
N TRP A 80 -1.36 -3.86 -7.27
CA TRP A 80 -0.60 -2.68 -7.69
C TRP A 80 -0.06 -2.82 -9.10
N HIS A 81 -0.05 -1.72 -9.84
CA HIS A 81 0.56 -1.63 -11.17
C HIS A 81 1.18 -0.26 -11.40
N HIS A 82 2.13 -0.21 -12.35
CA HIS A 82 2.67 1.07 -12.79
C HIS A 82 1.74 1.75 -13.80
N TYR A 83 1.31 1.01 -14.83
CA TYR A 83 0.42 1.53 -15.87
C TYR A 83 -0.85 0.67 -16.04
N ASN A 84 -0.69 -0.63 -16.32
CA ASN A 84 -1.73 -1.56 -16.71
C ASN A 84 -1.54 -2.93 -16.04
N SER A 85 -2.62 -3.69 -15.80
CA SER A 85 -2.54 -5.06 -15.29
C SER A 85 -2.26 -6.08 -16.38
N THR A 86 -1.06 -6.04 -16.96
CA THR A 86 -0.60 -6.96 -18.02
C THR A 86 0.63 -7.72 -17.58
N GLU A 87 0.88 -8.90 -18.13
CA GLU A 87 2.08 -9.71 -17.82
C GLU A 87 3.40 -8.96 -18.06
N THR A 88 3.40 -7.98 -18.96
CA THR A 88 4.57 -7.15 -19.28
C THR A 88 4.70 -5.90 -18.39
N ASP A 89 3.73 -5.64 -17.51
CA ASP A 89 3.82 -4.52 -16.57
C ASP A 89 4.82 -4.86 -15.46
N ASN A 90 5.70 -3.92 -15.17
CA ASN A 90 6.73 -4.16 -14.18
C ASN A 90 6.23 -4.05 -12.73
N VAL A 91 4.93 -3.72 -12.51
CA VAL A 91 4.27 -3.54 -11.20
C VAL A 91 4.91 -2.41 -10.39
N ILE A 92 6.16 -2.62 -9.98
CA ILE A 92 7.10 -1.69 -9.35
C ILE A 92 8.53 -2.12 -9.74
N SER A 93 9.45 -1.17 -9.94
CA SER A 93 10.84 -1.51 -10.29
C SER A 93 11.48 -2.45 -9.25
N PRO A 94 12.30 -3.44 -9.67
CA PRO A 94 13.08 -4.26 -8.75
C PRO A 94 14.01 -3.48 -7.82
N SER A 95 14.37 -2.23 -8.16
CA SER A 95 15.13 -1.37 -7.27
C SER A 95 14.32 -0.87 -6.06
N HIS A 96 13.00 -0.83 -6.14
CA HIS A 96 12.09 -0.26 -5.14
C HIS A 96 11.71 -1.27 -4.05
N ARG A 97 12.73 -1.90 -3.45
CA ARG A 97 12.54 -2.85 -2.37
C ARG A 97 12.06 -2.18 -1.09
N GLY A 98 11.08 -2.79 -0.43
CA GLY A 98 10.62 -2.40 0.89
C GLY A 98 9.34 -3.13 1.32
N PRO A 99 8.71 -2.69 2.42
CA PRO A 99 7.54 -3.37 2.97
C PRO A 99 6.24 -3.07 2.21
N CYS A 100 5.24 -3.93 2.44
CA CYS A 100 3.84 -3.59 2.19
C CYS A 100 3.06 -3.59 3.51
N LEU A 101 2.17 -2.61 3.68
CA LEU A 101 1.37 -2.43 4.89
C LEU A 101 -0.09 -2.16 4.49
N ILE A 102 -1.03 -2.81 5.18
CA ILE A 102 -2.47 -2.59 4.97
C ILE A 102 -3.10 -2.14 6.29
N TYR A 103 -3.87 -1.06 6.22
CA TYR A 103 -4.59 -0.48 7.36
C TYR A 103 -6.08 -0.36 7.05
N MET A 104 -6.89 -0.32 8.10
CA MET A 104 -8.32 -0.06 8.02
C MET A 104 -8.70 1.12 8.93
N ALA A 105 -9.71 1.88 8.52
CA ALA A 105 -10.35 2.92 9.32
C ALA A 105 -11.85 2.95 9.03
N PRO A 106 -12.73 3.18 10.02
CA PRO A 106 -14.16 3.35 9.78
C PRO A 106 -14.41 4.50 8.79
N LEU A 107 -15.31 4.30 7.81
CA LEU A 107 -15.51 5.28 6.73
C LEU A 107 -15.98 6.65 7.26
N GLU A 108 -16.81 6.66 8.30
CA GLU A 108 -17.34 7.88 8.93
C GLU A 108 -16.25 8.78 9.55
N SER A 109 -15.07 8.23 9.83
CA SER A 109 -13.91 9.01 10.31
C SER A 109 -13.27 9.87 9.22
N ASN A 110 -13.57 9.61 7.94
CA ASN A 110 -12.83 10.14 6.78
C ASN A 110 -11.31 9.84 6.86
N GLY A 111 -10.93 8.84 7.66
CA GLY A 111 -9.56 8.53 8.02
C GLY A 111 -8.85 9.63 8.82
N GLU A 112 -9.57 10.64 9.34
CA GLU A 112 -9.02 11.75 10.11
C GLU A 112 -8.73 11.38 11.56
N GLY A 113 -7.68 11.98 12.12
CA GLY A 113 -7.27 11.75 13.52
C GLY A 113 -6.90 10.28 13.78
N PHE A 114 -7.16 9.83 15.00
CA PHE A 114 -6.88 8.46 15.45
C PHE A 114 -7.98 7.50 14.96
N ALA A 115 -7.87 7.09 13.70
CA ALA A 115 -8.87 6.26 13.03
C ALA A 115 -8.33 4.93 12.49
N TRP A 116 -7.00 4.80 12.36
CA TRP A 116 -6.39 3.71 11.62
C TRP A 116 -5.88 2.61 12.52
N PHE A 117 -6.11 1.36 12.14
CA PHE A 117 -5.44 0.19 12.72
C PHE A 117 -4.83 -0.65 11.60
N LYS A 118 -3.68 -1.27 11.86
CA LYS A 118 -2.96 -2.09 10.88
C LYS A 118 -3.56 -3.49 10.87
N ILE A 119 -3.81 -4.07 9.69
CA ILE A 119 -4.31 -5.45 9.57
C ILE A 119 -3.28 -6.39 8.93
N TYR A 120 -2.25 -5.82 8.30
CA TYR A 120 -1.20 -6.60 7.66
C TYR A 120 0.08 -5.79 7.56
N GLU A 121 1.20 -6.48 7.71
CA GLU A 121 2.52 -6.01 7.31
C GLU A 121 3.38 -7.15 6.82
N GLN A 122 4.24 -6.84 5.85
CA GLN A 122 5.31 -7.72 5.43
C GLN A 122 6.53 -6.86 5.11
N GLY A 123 7.63 -7.12 5.80
CA GLY A 123 8.92 -6.46 5.58
C GLY A 123 9.83 -7.32 4.69
N PHE A 124 10.98 -7.67 5.23
CA PHE A 124 11.95 -8.58 4.61
C PHE A 124 11.72 -10.02 5.10
N ASP A 125 11.49 -10.94 4.17
CA ASP A 125 11.45 -12.39 4.39
C ASP A 125 12.86 -12.95 4.29
N ALA A 126 13.48 -13.25 5.43
CA ALA A 126 14.83 -13.79 5.47
C ALA A 126 14.92 -15.23 4.92
N ALA A 127 13.84 -16.01 4.99
CA ALA A 127 13.82 -17.38 4.48
C ALA A 127 13.83 -17.42 2.95
N ARG A 128 13.14 -16.48 2.32
CA ARG A 128 13.12 -16.32 0.85
C ARG A 128 14.15 -15.34 0.32
N ASN A 129 14.80 -14.57 1.20
CA ASN A 129 15.67 -13.45 0.85
C ASN A 129 14.95 -12.41 -0.05
N MET A 130 13.71 -12.07 0.33
CA MET A 130 12.81 -11.23 -0.48
C MET A 130 12.17 -10.13 0.35
N TRP A 131 11.99 -8.95 -0.25
CA TRP A 131 11.11 -7.92 0.31
C TRP A 131 9.66 -8.18 -0.08
N CYS A 132 8.71 -7.59 0.61
CA CYS A 132 7.29 -7.67 0.22
C CYS A 132 7.08 -7.25 -1.24
N THR A 133 7.73 -6.18 -1.71
CA THR A 133 7.66 -5.75 -3.11
C THR A 133 8.19 -6.78 -4.10
N ASP A 134 9.12 -7.65 -3.70
CA ASP A 134 9.56 -8.77 -4.54
C ASP A 134 8.44 -9.83 -4.64
N ILE A 135 7.79 -10.16 -3.53
CA ILE A 135 6.65 -11.10 -3.47
C ILE A 135 5.47 -10.58 -4.30
N VAL A 136 5.14 -9.30 -4.16
CA VAL A 136 4.07 -8.63 -4.93
C VAL A 136 4.38 -8.70 -6.43
N ARG A 137 5.63 -8.48 -6.85
CA ARG A 137 6.03 -8.59 -8.25
C ARG A 137 5.92 -10.02 -8.78
N GLU A 138 6.37 -11.01 -8.01
CA GLU A 138 6.22 -12.43 -8.37
C GLU A 138 4.76 -12.86 -8.49
N ASN A 139 3.88 -12.25 -7.69
CA ASN A 139 2.44 -12.49 -7.72
C ASN A 139 1.69 -11.49 -8.62
N HIS A 140 2.34 -10.98 -9.66
CA HIS A 140 1.75 -10.10 -10.68
C HIS A 140 1.03 -8.86 -10.13
N GLY A 141 1.55 -8.27 -9.06
CA GLY A 141 0.97 -7.08 -8.42
C GLY A 141 0.03 -7.39 -7.26
N LYS A 142 -0.35 -8.65 -7.04
CA LYS A 142 -1.37 -9.02 -6.06
C LYS A 142 -0.81 -9.33 -4.69
N LEU A 143 -1.53 -8.92 -3.66
CA LEU A 143 -1.35 -9.31 -2.27
C LEU A 143 -2.71 -9.58 -1.64
N SER A 144 -2.86 -10.70 -0.94
CA SER A 144 -4.09 -11.04 -0.23
C SER A 144 -3.89 -11.00 1.27
N VAL A 145 -4.83 -10.38 1.98
CA VAL A 145 -4.79 -10.20 3.45
C VAL A 145 -6.15 -10.58 4.02
N THR A 146 -6.17 -11.22 5.19
CA THR A 146 -7.42 -11.61 5.84
C THR A 146 -8.04 -10.40 6.53
N ILE A 147 -9.32 -10.12 6.28
CA ILE A 147 -10.07 -9.12 7.05
C ILE A 147 -10.31 -9.67 8.46
N PRO A 148 -9.95 -8.95 9.55
CA PRO A 148 -10.19 -9.43 10.90
C PRO A 148 -11.69 -9.72 11.16
N THR A 149 -11.99 -10.78 11.91
CA THR A 149 -13.37 -11.11 12.32
C THR A 149 -13.82 -10.31 13.54
N GLN A 150 -12.89 -9.96 14.43
CA GLN A 150 -13.15 -9.20 15.64
C GLN A 150 -13.05 -7.69 15.37
N ILE A 151 -13.92 -7.19 14.50
CA ILE A 151 -14.15 -5.76 14.28
C ILE A 151 -15.66 -5.52 14.27
N ASN A 152 -16.08 -4.27 14.09
CA ASN A 152 -17.50 -3.97 13.88
C ASN A 152 -17.87 -4.20 12.41
N ASN A 153 -19.13 -4.56 12.16
CA ASN A 153 -19.68 -4.48 10.82
C ASN A 153 -19.83 -3.00 10.42
N GLY A 154 -19.72 -2.71 9.13
CA GLY A 154 -19.86 -1.34 8.62
C GLY A 154 -18.95 -1.03 7.44
N ASP A 155 -18.97 0.22 7.02
CA ASP A 155 -18.12 0.70 5.94
C ASP A 155 -16.75 1.11 6.45
N TYR A 156 -15.71 0.73 5.71
CA TYR A 156 -14.32 1.01 6.05
C TYR A 156 -13.56 1.58 4.85
N LEU A 157 -12.61 2.47 5.15
CA LEU A 157 -11.47 2.73 4.28
C LEU A 157 -10.43 1.64 4.51
N VAL A 158 -9.90 1.10 3.41
CA VAL A 158 -8.70 0.26 3.41
C VAL A 158 -7.57 1.04 2.77
N ARG A 159 -6.48 1.28 3.50
CA ARG A 159 -5.26 1.91 2.98
C ARG A 159 -4.23 0.85 2.68
N ALA A 160 -3.86 0.72 1.42
CA ALA A 160 -2.80 -0.16 0.97
C ALA A 160 -1.56 0.66 0.64
N GLU A 161 -0.41 0.30 1.22
CA GLU A 161 0.84 1.05 1.08
C GLU A 161 2.01 0.15 0.74
N ILE A 162 2.83 0.60 -0.21
CA ILE A 162 4.21 0.16 -0.37
C ILE A 162 5.12 1.30 0.08
N ILE A 163 6.18 0.97 0.81
CA ILE A 163 7.28 1.91 1.11
C ILE A 163 8.51 1.42 0.35
N SER A 164 9.10 2.27 -0.48
CA SER A 164 10.33 1.98 -1.19
C SER A 164 11.52 2.61 -0.48
N LEU A 165 12.53 1.78 -0.19
CA LEU A 165 13.67 2.11 0.67
C LEU A 165 14.96 2.33 -0.13
N HIS A 166 14.88 2.54 -1.44
CA HIS A 166 16.07 2.55 -2.30
C HIS A 166 17.02 3.72 -2.10
N HIS A 167 16.53 4.81 -1.50
CA HIS A 167 17.32 5.97 -1.05
C HIS A 167 17.05 6.29 0.42
N ALA A 168 16.50 5.33 1.19
CA ALA A 168 16.10 5.56 2.57
C ALA A 168 17.27 5.61 3.55
N ASP A 169 18.51 5.48 3.08
CA ASP A 169 19.73 5.79 3.83
C ASP A 169 19.88 7.30 4.11
N LEU A 170 19.12 8.13 3.38
CA LEU A 170 19.04 9.57 3.57
C LEU A 170 17.70 9.97 4.20
N VAL A 171 17.75 10.95 5.09
CA VAL A 171 16.57 11.60 5.67
C VAL A 171 15.66 12.12 4.55
N GLY A 172 14.39 11.73 4.55
CA GLY A 172 13.42 12.08 3.51
C GLY A 172 13.57 11.30 2.19
N GLY A 173 14.43 10.28 2.15
CA GLY A 173 14.68 9.48 0.97
C GLY A 173 13.69 8.34 0.73
N ALA A 174 12.99 7.88 1.78
CA ALA A 174 11.90 6.92 1.67
C ALA A 174 10.76 7.43 0.77
N GLN A 175 10.14 6.52 0.03
CA GLN A 175 9.07 6.82 -0.90
C GLN A 175 7.82 6.01 -0.57
N PHE A 176 6.71 6.70 -0.35
CA PHE A 176 5.46 6.10 0.09
C PHE A 176 4.46 6.04 -1.08
N PHE A 177 3.84 4.89 -1.31
CA PHE A 177 2.78 4.69 -2.31
C PHE A 177 1.45 4.28 -1.67
N PRO A 178 0.79 5.16 -0.89
CA PRO A 178 -0.50 4.85 -0.29
C PRO A 178 -1.67 5.17 -1.22
N ASN A 179 -2.68 4.29 -1.23
CA ASN A 179 -3.99 4.56 -1.80
C ASN A 179 -5.06 3.96 -0.90
N CYS A 180 -6.25 4.55 -0.90
CA CYS A 180 -7.39 4.06 -0.13
C CYS A 180 -8.50 3.53 -1.02
N ALA A 181 -9.20 2.51 -0.54
CA ALA A 181 -10.40 1.97 -1.17
C ALA A 181 -11.54 1.80 -0.14
N LYS A 182 -12.78 1.75 -0.62
CA LYS A 182 -13.97 1.54 0.20
C LYS A 182 -14.39 0.08 0.23
N ILE A 183 -14.60 -0.45 1.42
CA ILE A 183 -15.21 -1.77 1.62
C ILE A 183 -16.40 -1.66 2.58
N SER A 184 -17.33 -2.61 2.51
CA SER A 184 -18.42 -2.79 3.46
C SER A 184 -18.29 -4.17 4.09
N VAL A 185 -18.08 -4.22 5.39
CA VAL A 185 -17.79 -5.46 6.14
C VAL A 185 -19.06 -5.98 6.81
N THR A 186 -19.32 -7.28 6.63
CA THR A 186 -20.39 -8.04 7.28
C THR A 186 -19.83 -9.28 7.97
N GLY A 187 -20.61 -9.93 8.85
CA GLY A 187 -20.21 -11.18 9.51
C GLY A 187 -19.14 -11.02 10.61
N ALA A 188 -18.78 -9.80 10.99
CA ALA A 188 -17.86 -9.53 12.08
C ALA A 188 -18.54 -9.71 13.46
N THR A 189 -17.75 -10.07 14.48
CA THR A 189 -18.25 -10.51 15.80
C THR A 189 -18.19 -9.45 16.90
N TYR A 190 -17.78 -8.21 16.58
CA TYR A 190 -17.35 -7.13 17.50
C TYR A 190 -15.86 -7.20 17.86
N GLY A 191 -15.23 -6.03 17.91
CA GLY A 191 -13.90 -5.82 18.47
C GLY A 191 -13.51 -4.34 18.47
N LYS A 192 -12.47 -4.01 19.24
CA LYS A 192 -12.03 -2.63 19.47
C LYS A 192 -10.52 -2.52 19.26
N PRO A 193 -10.06 -2.32 18.01
CA PRO A 193 -8.65 -2.09 17.72
C PRO A 193 -8.16 -0.80 18.38
N ASP A 194 -6.89 -0.76 18.77
CA ASP A 194 -6.21 0.49 19.07
C ASP A 194 -6.06 1.30 17.79
N LEU A 195 -6.37 2.59 17.86
CA LEU A 195 -6.42 3.48 16.70
C LEU A 195 -5.26 4.47 16.70
N TYR A 196 -4.76 4.76 15.51
CA TYR A 196 -3.59 5.60 15.27
C TYR A 196 -3.88 6.63 14.17
N ALA A 197 -3.07 7.69 14.13
CA ALA A 197 -3.25 8.80 13.20
C ALA A 197 -2.32 8.73 11.98
N ILE A 198 -2.90 8.91 10.79
CA ILE A 198 -2.15 9.05 9.54
C ILE A 198 -2.51 10.42 8.92
N PRO A 199 -1.57 11.38 8.82
CA PRO A 199 -0.17 11.32 9.24
C PRO A 199 0.00 11.28 10.78
N GLY A 200 1.18 10.85 11.24
CA GLY A 200 1.53 10.73 12.67
C GLY A 200 2.19 9.40 13.07
N ILE A 201 1.88 8.31 12.35
CA ILE A 201 2.46 6.99 12.62
C ILE A 201 3.93 6.84 12.20
N TYR A 202 4.47 7.74 11.38
CA TYR A 202 5.83 7.66 10.84
C TYR A 202 6.65 8.88 11.26
N GLY A 203 7.71 8.63 12.03
CA GLY A 203 8.77 9.60 12.31
C GLY A 203 9.85 9.58 11.23
N ILE A 204 10.42 10.75 10.94
CA ILE A 204 11.47 10.89 9.92
C ILE A 204 12.75 10.11 10.25
N ASN A 205 12.98 9.82 11.55
CA ASN A 205 14.12 9.07 12.06
C ASN A 205 13.75 7.64 12.48
N ASP A 206 12.52 7.18 12.21
CA ASP A 206 12.13 5.81 12.52
C ASP A 206 13.01 4.85 11.72
N THR A 207 13.50 3.78 12.37
CA THR A 207 14.45 2.84 11.73
C THR A 207 13.84 2.08 10.55
N GLY A 208 12.51 2.08 10.41
CA GLY A 208 11.79 1.53 9.26
C GLY A 208 11.62 2.52 8.09
N ILE A 209 11.92 3.80 8.33
CA ILE A 209 11.79 4.93 7.38
C ILE A 209 13.17 5.44 6.97
N LEU A 210 14.07 5.71 7.93
CA LEU A 210 15.49 5.97 7.70
C LEU A 210 16.25 4.64 7.85
N PHE A 211 16.44 3.96 6.72
CA PHE A 211 17.00 2.61 6.67
C PHE A 211 18.02 2.47 5.54
N ASP A 212 19.24 2.11 5.92
CA ASP A 212 20.28 1.71 4.97
C ASP A 212 20.14 0.24 4.61
N ARG A 213 19.53 -0.02 3.45
CA ARG A 213 19.35 -1.36 2.88
C ARG A 213 20.67 -2.11 2.65
N HIS A 214 21.79 -1.41 2.46
CA HIS A 214 23.08 -2.07 2.24
C HIS A 214 23.57 -2.82 3.49
N LYS A 215 23.03 -2.50 4.67
CA LYS A 215 23.26 -3.25 5.92
C LYS A 215 22.48 -4.56 6.01
N GLY A 216 21.67 -4.88 4.99
CA GLY A 216 20.92 -6.13 4.89
C GLY A 216 19.51 -6.04 5.48
N GLY A 217 18.53 -6.61 4.76
CA GLY A 217 17.11 -6.56 5.12
C GLY A 217 16.74 -7.27 6.43
N ALA A 218 17.59 -8.19 6.92
CA ALA A 218 17.34 -8.93 8.16
C ALA A 218 17.31 -8.04 9.41
N THR A 219 17.88 -6.83 9.34
CA THR A 219 17.87 -5.84 10.43
C THR A 219 16.67 -4.89 10.35
N TYR A 220 15.86 -5.01 9.29
CA TYR A 220 14.75 -4.10 9.03
C TYR A 220 13.65 -4.23 10.10
N LYS A 221 13.21 -3.09 10.61
CA LYS A 221 12.05 -3.00 11.51
C LYS A 221 10.91 -2.33 10.77
N LEU A 222 9.74 -2.95 10.80
CA LEU A 222 8.54 -2.40 10.18
C LEU A 222 8.12 -1.10 10.90
N PRO A 223 7.75 -0.05 10.15
CA PRO A 223 7.31 1.21 10.73
C PRO A 223 5.83 1.17 11.14
N GLY A 224 5.44 2.14 11.96
CA GLY A 224 4.05 2.29 12.42
C GLY A 224 3.66 1.32 13.54
N PRO A 225 2.35 1.27 13.88
CA PRO A 225 1.84 0.47 15.00
C PRO A 225 1.91 -1.04 14.72
N PRO A 226 1.79 -1.91 15.73
CA PRO A 226 1.69 -3.35 15.50
C PRO A 226 0.43 -3.71 14.69
N VAL A 227 0.44 -4.88 14.05
CA VAL A 227 -0.76 -5.47 13.45
C VAL A 227 -1.79 -5.71 14.55
N TYR A 228 -3.03 -5.31 14.28
CA TYR A 228 -4.16 -5.66 15.11
C TYR A 228 -4.32 -7.18 15.14
N ALA A 229 -4.00 -7.76 16.30
CA ALA A 229 -4.30 -9.12 16.66
C ALA A 229 -5.36 -9.08 17.77
N PRO A 230 -6.55 -9.66 17.55
CA PRO A 230 -7.54 -9.81 18.61
C PRO A 230 -7.07 -10.70 19.77
#